data_AF-A0A1F5YF33-F1
#
_entry.id   AF-A0A1F5YF33-F1
#
_cell.length_a   1.000
_cell.length_b   1.000
_cell.length_c   1.000
_cell.angle_alpha   90.00
_cell.angle_beta   90.00
_cell.angle_gamma   90.00
#
_symmetry.space_group_name_H-M   'P 1'
#
loop_
_entity.id
_entity.type
_entity.pdbx_description
1 polymer ?
#
loop_
_entity_poly.entity_id
_entity_poly.type
_entity_poly.pdbx_seq_one_letter_code
_entity_poly.pdbx_strand_id
1 'polypeptide(L)'
;ASVLTLLSLYVHEPALQKAALYNIIFAALATPGSVVTGLLSWYYNYSGIWTHIYRMKTLLSIILAVLLTFALTIHFAFLPGSAPGGLWYWLYTWIVLAMAPTVMGLGYYGGKITFPS
;
A
#
# COMPACT_ATOMS: atom_id res chain seq x y z
N ALA A 1 8.00 0.31 -1.35
CA ALA A 1 8.24 1.17 -0.17
C ALA A 1 8.80 0.40 1.04
N SER A 2 8.16 -0.70 1.47
CA SER A 2 8.52 -1.45 2.68
C SER A 2 9.96 -2.00 2.67
N VAL A 3 10.39 -2.61 1.55
CA VAL A 3 11.79 -3.09 1.40
C VAL A 3 12.80 -1.94 1.52
N LEU A 4 12.53 -0.81 0.87
CA LEU A 4 13.39 0.39 0.96
C LEU A 4 13.44 0.95 2.39
N THR A 5 12.33 0.86 3.11
CA THR A 5 12.25 1.27 4.52
C THR A 5 13.10 0.37 5.39
N LEU A 6 13.01 -0.97 5.23
CA LEU A 6 13.87 -1.93 5.93
C LEU A 6 15.36 -1.69 5.62
N LEU A 7 15.71 -1.50 4.35
CA LEU A 7 17.08 -1.19 3.96
C LEU A 7 17.56 0.13 4.57
N SER A 8 16.70 1.14 4.66
CA SER A 8 17.05 2.41 5.31
C SER A 8 17.34 2.27 6.81
N LEU A 9 16.68 1.33 7.49
CA LEU A 9 16.94 1.04 8.91
C LEU A 9 18.29 0.36 9.13
N TYR A 10 18.75 -0.43 8.16
CA TYR A 10 20.02 -1.16 8.24
C TYR A 10 21.22 -0.34 7.75
N VAL A 11 21.06 0.36 6.62
CA VAL A 11 22.15 1.10 5.95
C VAL A 11 22.28 2.53 6.49
N HIS A 12 21.24 3.06 7.14
CA HIS A 12 21.16 4.44 7.63
C HIS A 12 21.33 5.51 6.54
N GLU A 13 21.06 5.17 5.28
CA GLU A 13 21.20 6.08 4.14
C GLU A 13 19.90 6.91 3.92
N PRO A 14 19.95 8.25 4.01
CA PRO A 14 18.77 9.11 3.84
C PRO A 14 18.13 9.03 2.46
N ALA A 15 18.89 8.69 1.41
CA ALA A 15 18.33 8.52 0.07
C ALA A 15 17.27 7.40 0.01
N LEU A 16 17.43 6.33 0.80
CA LEU A 16 16.49 5.20 0.84
C LEU A 16 15.15 5.59 1.46
N GLN A 17 15.15 6.45 2.47
CA GLN A 17 13.92 6.96 3.08
C GLN A 17 13.14 7.84 2.11
N LYS A 18 13.84 8.72 1.37
CA LYS A 18 13.23 9.54 0.32
C LYS A 18 12.67 8.67 -0.81
N ALA A 19 13.41 7.66 -1.24
CA ALA A 19 12.94 6.71 -2.26
C ALA A 19 11.69 5.92 -1.80
N ALA A 20 11.64 5.52 -0.53
CA ALA A 20 10.46 4.88 0.05
C ALA A 20 9.24 5.82 0.01
N LEU A 21 9.42 7.09 0.40
CA LEU A 21 8.37 8.11 0.35
C LEU A 21 7.84 8.34 -1.07
N TYR A 22 8.72 8.53 -2.06
CA TYR A 22 8.28 8.73 -3.45
C TYR A 22 7.50 7.54 -3.98
N ASN A 23 7.88 6.32 -3.59
CA ASN A 23 7.14 5.11 -3.94
C ASN A 23 5.73 5.09 -3.29
N ILE A 24 5.60 5.54 -2.03
CA ILE A 24 4.30 5.68 -1.36
C ILE A 24 3.43 6.72 -2.07
N ILE A 25 3.99 7.88 -2.43
CA ILE A 25 3.26 8.93 -3.17
C ILE A 25 2.77 8.38 -4.52
N PHE A 26 3.66 7.74 -5.27
CA PHE A 26 3.29 7.12 -6.55
C PHE A 26 2.20 6.05 -6.37
N ALA A 27 2.34 5.18 -5.37
CA ALA A 27 1.34 4.17 -5.05
C ALA A 27 -0.02 4.80 -4.68
N ALA A 28 -0.03 5.89 -3.91
CA ALA A 28 -1.25 6.62 -3.55
C ALA A 28 -1.97 7.20 -4.77
N LEU A 29 -1.21 7.71 -5.76
CA LEU A 29 -1.77 8.22 -7.01
C LEU A 29 -2.27 7.10 -7.93
N ALA A 30 -1.55 5.97 -7.98
CA ALA A 30 -1.91 4.83 -8.82
C ALA A 30 -3.06 3.98 -8.26
N THR A 31 -3.22 3.94 -6.93
CA THR A 31 -4.21 3.08 -6.25
C THR A 31 -5.65 3.36 -6.70
N PRO A 32 -6.14 4.61 -6.78
CA PRO A 32 -7.49 4.90 -7.29
C PRO A 32 -7.76 4.31 -8.67
N GLY A 33 -6.83 4.48 -9.62
CA GLY A 33 -6.96 3.92 -10.96
C GLY A 33 -6.98 2.38 -10.93
N SER A 34 -6.12 1.76 -10.13
CA SER A 34 -6.09 0.31 -9.93
C SER A 34 -7.40 -0.22 -9.31
N VAL A 35 -7.99 0.50 -8.36
CA VAL A 35 -9.27 0.14 -7.74
C VAL A 35 -10.42 0.27 -8.75
N VAL A 36 -10.50 1.38 -9.49
CA VAL A 36 -11.54 1.59 -10.50
C VAL A 36 -11.47 0.50 -11.58
N THR A 37 -10.29 0.22 -12.12
CA THR A 37 -10.11 -0.86 -13.10
C THR A 37 -10.47 -2.24 -12.53
N GLY A 38 -10.18 -2.49 -11.26
CA GLY A 38 -10.64 -3.69 -10.55
C GLY A 38 -12.17 -3.81 -10.46
N LEU A 39 -12.87 -2.71 -10.15
CA LEU A 39 -14.33 -2.65 -10.08
C LEU A 39 -14.98 -2.78 -11.47
N LEU A 40 -14.39 -2.18 -12.51
CA LEU A 40 -14.85 -2.34 -13.88
C LEU A 40 -14.74 -3.81 -14.32
N SER A 41 -13.62 -4.47 -14.01
CA SER A 41 -13.43 -5.89 -14.28
C SER A 41 -14.46 -6.76 -13.56
N TRP A 42 -14.78 -6.44 -12.30
CA TRP A 42 -15.83 -7.12 -11.55
C TRP A 42 -17.21 -7.01 -12.22
N TYR A 43 -17.54 -5.81 -12.69
CA TYR A 43 -18.83 -5.55 -13.33
C TYR A 43 -18.95 -6.20 -14.71
N TYR A 44 -17.96 -5.98 -15.59
CA TYR A 44 -18.03 -6.41 -16.99
C TYR A 44 -17.62 -7.86 -17.22
N ASN A 45 -16.60 -8.38 -16.52
CA ASN A 45 -16.09 -9.74 -16.79
C ASN A 45 -16.74 -10.80 -15.90
N TYR A 46 -17.23 -10.42 -14.73
CA TYR A 46 -17.80 -11.34 -13.73
C TYR A 46 -19.28 -11.04 -13.44
N SER A 47 -19.93 -10.22 -14.26
CA SER A 47 -21.36 -9.88 -14.16
C SER A 47 -21.78 -9.39 -12.77
N GLY A 48 -20.87 -8.72 -12.03
CA GLY A 48 -21.14 -8.25 -10.68
C GLY A 48 -21.21 -9.36 -9.61
N ILE A 49 -20.75 -10.57 -9.88
CA ILE A 49 -20.79 -11.67 -8.90
C ILE A 49 -19.67 -11.49 -7.87
N TRP A 50 -20.05 -11.34 -6.61
CA TRP A 50 -19.11 -11.21 -5.48
C TRP A 50 -18.53 -12.56 -5.05
N THR A 51 -17.58 -13.07 -5.83
CA THR A 51 -16.79 -14.26 -5.45
C THR A 51 -15.85 -13.94 -4.30
N HIS A 52 -15.38 -14.99 -3.59
CA HIS A 52 -14.42 -14.83 -2.49
C HIS A 52 -13.17 -14.05 -2.93
N ILE A 53 -12.68 -14.29 -4.15
CA ILE A 53 -11.51 -13.64 -4.74
C ILE A 53 -11.73 -12.12 -4.86
N TYR A 54 -12.89 -11.71 -5.40
CA TYR A 54 -13.21 -10.28 -5.52
C TYR A 54 -13.43 -9.61 -4.16
N ARG A 55 -14.09 -10.27 -3.21
CA ARG A 55 -14.26 -9.74 -1.85
C ARG A 55 -12.91 -9.47 -1.17
N MET A 56 -11.99 -10.43 -1.26
CA MET A 56 -10.65 -10.27 -0.69
C MET A 56 -9.85 -9.19 -1.40
N LYS A 57 -9.91 -9.11 -2.74
CA LYS A 57 -9.25 -8.06 -3.51
C LYS A 57 -9.77 -6.67 -3.13
N THR A 58 -11.09 -6.50 -3.03
CA THR A 58 -11.70 -5.22 -2.64
C THR A 58 -11.34 -4.84 -1.20
N LEU A 59 -11.37 -5.79 -0.26
CA LEU A 59 -10.96 -5.57 1.12
C LEU A 59 -9.50 -5.12 1.21
N LEU A 60 -8.59 -5.82 0.55
CA LEU A 60 -7.16 -5.46 0.55
C LEU A 60 -6.90 -4.11 -0.14
N SER A 61 -7.68 -3.76 -1.17
CA SER A 61 -7.61 -2.44 -1.80
C SER A 61 -8.01 -1.32 -0.85
N ILE A 62 -9.09 -1.52 -0.07
CA ILE A 62 -9.52 -0.57 0.97
C ILE A 62 -8.44 -0.44 2.04
N ILE A 63 -7.91 -1.56 2.54
CA ILE A 63 -6.82 -1.56 3.53
C ILE A 63 -5.60 -0.81 2.99
N LEU A 64 -5.20 -1.07 1.73
CA LEU A 64 -4.06 -0.38 1.12
C LEU A 64 -4.31 1.13 1.03
N ALA A 65 -5.49 1.56 0.57
CA ALA A 65 -5.84 2.98 0.48
C ALA A 65 -5.76 3.66 1.86
N VAL A 66 -6.32 3.02 2.89
CA VAL A 66 -6.26 3.50 4.27
C VAL A 66 -4.81 3.62 4.76
N LEU A 67 -4.00 2.58 4.56
CA LEU A 67 -2.58 2.60 4.94
C LEU A 67 -1.81 3.70 4.22
N LEU A 68 -2.04 3.92 2.92
CA LEU A 68 -1.39 4.98 2.13
C LEU A 68 -1.78 6.37 2.64
N THR A 69 -3.07 6.61 2.90
CA THR A 69 -3.56 7.88 3.44
C THR A 69 -2.98 8.17 4.83
N PHE A 70 -2.95 7.17 5.72
CA PHE A 70 -2.35 7.33 7.04
C PHE A 70 -0.84 7.56 6.96
N ALA A 71 -0.11 6.81 6.14
CA ALA A 71 1.33 6.98 5.98
C ALA A 71 1.69 8.39 5.50
N LEU A 72 0.98 8.91 4.48
CA LEU A 72 1.21 10.26 3.97
C LEU A 72 0.82 11.33 4.98
N THR A 73 -0.31 11.16 5.68
CA THR A 73 -0.74 12.07 6.75
C THR A 73 0.31 12.14 7.86
N ILE A 74 0.79 10.99 8.35
CA ILE A 74 1.83 10.93 9.38
C ILE A 74 3.12 11.59 8.89
N HIS A 75 3.52 11.31 7.65
CA HIS A 75 4.74 11.87 7.08
C HIS A 75 4.70 13.39 6.95
N PHE A 76 3.61 13.97 6.44
CA PHE A 76 3.56 15.42 6.19
C PHE A 76 3.11 16.24 7.40
N ALA A 77 2.19 15.72 8.23
CA ALA A 77 1.64 16.49 9.34
C ALA A 77 2.39 16.30 10.66
N PHE A 78 2.98 15.13 10.91
CA PHE A 78 3.50 14.78 12.23
C PHE A 78 5.03 14.58 12.29
N LEU A 79 5.66 14.10 11.21
CA LEU A 79 7.11 13.86 11.22
C LEU A 79 7.98 15.13 11.31
N PRO A 80 7.68 16.27 10.63
CA PRO A 80 8.56 17.45 10.62
C PRO A 80 8.82 18.07 12.01
N GLY A 81 7.94 17.83 12.98
CA GLY A 81 8.08 18.29 14.38
C GLY A 81 8.40 17.17 15.37
N SER A 82 8.61 15.94 14.92
CA SER A 82 8.82 14.79 15.80
C SER A 82 10.30 14.53 16.09
N ALA A 83 10.60 14.07 17.31
CA ALA A 83 11.94 13.62 17.65
C ALA A 83 12.34 12.40 16.79
N PRO A 84 13.60 12.31 16.33
CA PRO A 84 14.13 11.11 15.69
C PRO A 84 13.89 9.87 16.57
N GLY A 85 13.26 8.83 16.02
CA GLY A 85 12.92 7.62 16.78
C GLY A 85 11.71 7.74 17.72
N GLY A 86 10.95 8.84 17.67
CA GLY A 86 9.72 9.03 18.44
C GLY A 86 8.56 8.15 17.98
N LEU A 87 7.43 8.23 18.69
CA LEU A 87 6.22 7.44 18.41
C LEU A 87 5.76 7.53 16.95
N TRP A 88 5.69 8.74 16.39
CA TRP A 88 5.26 8.97 15.01
C TRP A 88 6.17 8.33 13.97
N TYR A 89 7.48 8.28 14.23
CA TYR A 89 8.45 7.62 13.37
C TYR A 89 8.21 6.10 13.31
N TRP A 90 8.03 5.47 14.46
CA TRP A 90 7.75 4.03 14.52
C TRP A 90 6.37 3.68 13.97
N LEU A 91 5.35 4.49 14.26
CA LEU A 91 4.01 4.32 13.72
C LEU A 91 4.03 4.37 12.18
N TYR A 92 4.71 5.38 11.61
CA TYR A 92 4.92 5.48 10.16
C TYR A 92 5.63 4.22 9.62
N THR A 93 6.71 3.80 10.26
CA THR A 93 7.48 2.63 9.85
C THR A 93 6.62 1.36 9.83
N TRP A 94 5.85 1.09 10.89
CA TRP A 94 4.98 -0.08 10.95
C TRP A 94 3.88 -0.06 9.89
N ILE A 95 3.27 1.10 9.63
CA ILE A 95 2.27 1.26 8.57
C ILE A 95 2.89 0.94 7.21
N VAL A 96 4.08 1.47 6.93
CA VAL A 96 4.78 1.19 5.67
C VAL A 96 5.18 -0.28 5.55
N LEU A 97 5.55 -0.94 6.63
CA LEU A 97 5.82 -2.39 6.63
C LEU A 97 4.54 -3.20 6.39
N ALA A 98 3.41 -2.81 6.98
CA ALA A 98 2.11 -3.46 6.79
C ALA A 98 1.61 -3.40 5.33
N MET A 99 2.06 -2.42 4.53
CA MET A 99 1.74 -2.37 3.10
C MET A 99 2.29 -3.58 2.33
N ALA A 100 3.41 -4.18 2.75
CA ALA A 100 4.02 -5.29 2.04
C ALA A 100 3.10 -6.53 1.92
N PRO A 101 2.58 -7.10 3.04
CA PRO A 101 1.62 -8.20 2.95
C PRO A 101 0.33 -7.82 2.23
N THR A 102 -0.15 -6.57 2.35
CA THR A 102 -1.34 -6.11 1.63
C THR A 102 -1.14 -6.13 0.11
N VAL A 103 -0.02 -5.59 -0.38
CA VAL A 103 0.30 -5.57 -1.82
C VAL A 103 0.60 -6.97 -2.34
N MET A 104 1.26 -7.82 -1.56
CA MET A 104 1.46 -9.23 -1.92
C MET A 104 0.12 -9.98 -2.06
N GLY A 105 -0.81 -9.78 -1.13
CA GLY A 105 -2.16 -10.34 -1.21
C GLY A 105 -2.92 -9.83 -2.43
N LEU A 106 -2.85 -8.53 -2.72
CA LEU A 106 -3.45 -7.94 -3.93
C LEU A 106 -2.89 -8.56 -5.21
N GLY A 107 -1.57 -8.77 -5.27
CA GLY A 107 -0.91 -9.45 -6.38
C GLY A 107 -1.39 -10.89 -6.54
N TYR A 108 -1.52 -11.63 -5.44
CA TYR A 108 -2.00 -13.02 -5.45
C TYR A 108 -3.44 -13.14 -5.96
N TYR A 109 -4.38 -12.38 -5.37
CA TYR A 109 -5.79 -12.42 -5.80
C TYR A 109 -5.98 -11.79 -7.18
N GLY A 110 -5.20 -10.77 -7.53
CA GLY A 110 -5.17 -10.21 -8.88
C GLY A 110 -4.73 -11.24 -9.92
N GLY A 111 -3.65 -11.98 -9.63
CA GLY A 111 -3.16 -13.06 -10.49
C GLY A 111 -4.20 -14.16 -10.70
N LYS A 112 -4.92 -14.57 -9.65
CA LYS A 112 -5.99 -15.57 -9.77
C LYS A 112 -7.18 -15.15 -10.65
N ILE A 113 -7.44 -13.84 -10.78
CA ILE A 113 -8.48 -13.33 -11.68
C ILE A 113 -8.01 -13.44 -13.14
N THR A 114 -6.74 -13.08 -13.40
CA THR A 114 -6.19 -13.08 -14.76
C THR A 114 -5.83 -14.50 -15.24
N PHE A 115 -5.33 -15.35 -14.35
CA PHE A 115 -4.84 -16.69 -14.64
C PHE A 115 -5.55 -17.70 -13.73
N PRO A 116 -6.79 -18.11 -14.06
CA PRO A 116 -7.50 -19.14 -13.33
C PRO A 116 -6.78 -20.49 -13.54
N SER A 117 -6.22 -21.04 -12.46
CA SER A 117 -5.64 -22.38 -12.37
C SER A 117 -6.64 -23.40 -11.86
#